data_AF-A0A4Q3USE9-F1
#
_entry.id   AF-A0A4Q3USE9-F1
#
_cell.length_a   1.000
_cell.length_b   1.000
_cell.length_c   1.000
_cell.angle_alpha   90.00
_cell.angle_beta   90.00
_cell.angle_gamma   90.00
#
_symmetry.space_group_name_H-M   'P 1'
#
loop_
_entity.id
_entity.type
_entity.pdbx_description
1 polymer ?
#
loop_
_entity_poly.entity_id
_entity_poly.type
_entity_poly.pdbx_seq_one_letter_code
_entity_poly.pdbx_strand_id
1 'polypeptide(L)'
;MSVDAILDVVAGPLFDPLVRALRHGGRYCLVGAVAGGDVRFDAWGLLEARTLTGYSTEDLDGDALRAATRALLALSLPRIAHTALPLADAARAHALLERREVKGRVVLRP
;
A
#
# COMPACT_ATOMS: atom_id res chain seq x y z
N MET A 1 -5.15 -13.46 -17.66
CA MET A 1 -6.24 -12.74 -16.95
C MET A 1 -5.76 -11.32 -16.70
N SER A 2 -6.60 -10.31 -16.94
CA SER A 2 -6.31 -8.90 -16.64
C SER A 2 -7.05 -8.47 -15.37
N VAL A 3 -6.62 -7.38 -14.72
CA VAL A 3 -7.22 -6.85 -13.49
C VAL A 3 -7.78 -5.45 -13.68
N ASP A 4 -8.85 -5.11 -12.95
CA ASP A 4 -9.48 -3.79 -12.97
C ASP A 4 -8.62 -2.70 -12.34
N ALA A 5 -7.98 -3.04 -11.21
CA ALA A 5 -7.22 -2.09 -10.43
C ALA A 5 -6.05 -2.75 -9.69
N ILE A 6 -5.03 -1.95 -9.39
CA ILE A 6 -3.83 -2.33 -8.64
C ILE A 6 -3.57 -1.28 -7.57
N LEU A 7 -3.31 -1.75 -6.35
CA LEU A 7 -2.82 -0.95 -5.24
C LEU A 7 -1.39 -1.40 -4.92
N ASP A 8 -0.39 -0.61 -5.31
CA ASP A 8 1.02 -1.01 -5.24
C ASP A 8 1.76 -0.32 -4.08
N VAL A 9 2.42 -1.13 -3.26
CA VAL A 9 3.30 -0.69 -2.15
C VAL A 9 4.77 -1.00 -2.43
N VAL A 10 5.07 -1.67 -3.54
CA VAL A 10 6.36 -2.23 -3.90
C VAL A 10 7.07 -1.40 -4.96
N ALA A 11 6.40 -1.10 -6.08
CA ALA A 11 6.96 -0.41 -7.23
C ALA A 11 8.27 -1.07 -7.74
N GLY A 12 9.24 -0.25 -8.17
CA GLY A 12 10.52 -0.70 -8.69
C GLY A 12 10.36 -1.72 -9.84
N PRO A 13 11.03 -2.89 -9.78
CA PRO A 13 10.93 -3.90 -10.84
C PRO A 13 9.52 -4.45 -11.08
N LEU A 14 8.59 -4.34 -10.12
CA LEU A 14 7.21 -4.81 -10.28
C LEU A 14 6.31 -3.82 -11.02
N PHE A 15 6.73 -2.57 -11.21
CA PHE A 15 5.88 -1.54 -11.81
C PHE A 15 5.39 -1.91 -13.22
N ASP A 16 6.29 -2.22 -14.16
CA ASP A 16 5.95 -2.57 -15.54
C ASP A 16 5.04 -3.82 -15.64
N PRO A 17 5.36 -4.98 -15.01
CA PRO A 17 4.48 -6.14 -15.09
C PRO A 17 3.11 -5.91 -14.45
N LEU A 18 3.02 -5.09 -13.38
CA LEU A 18 1.74 -4.71 -12.78
C LEU A 18 0.93 -3.82 -13.74
N VAL A 19 1.52 -2.79 -14.32
CA VAL A 19 0.83 -1.91 -15.27
C VAL A 19 0.33 -2.68 -16.51
N ARG A 20 1.08 -3.68 -16.99
CA ARG A 20 0.65 -4.56 -18.09
C ARG A 20 -0.44 -5.55 -17.71
N ALA A 21 -0.58 -5.88 -16.43
CA ALA A 21 -1.66 -6.74 -15.95
C ALA A 21 -3.02 -6.03 -15.93
N LEU A 22 -3.03 -4.69 -15.98
CA LEU A 22 -4.27 -3.92 -16.07
C LEU A 22 -5.01 -4.22 -17.37
N ARG A 23 -6.34 -4.34 -17.27
CA ARG A 23 -7.20 -4.28 -18.47
C ARG A 23 -7.23 -2.87 -19.07
N HIS A 24 -7.76 -2.77 -20.28
CA HIS A 24 -8.10 -1.49 -20.89
C HIS A 24 -9.01 -0.67 -19.95
N GLY A 25 -8.68 0.60 -19.73
CA GLY A 25 -9.38 1.45 -18.76
C GLY A 25 -9.07 1.17 -17.28
N GLY A 26 -8.15 0.25 -16.97
CA GLY A 26 -7.78 -0.13 -15.60
C GLY A 26 -7.01 0.97 -14.86
N ARG A 27 -6.92 0.84 -13.52
CA ARG A 27 -6.29 1.84 -12.65
C ARG A 27 -5.15 1.27 -11.80
N TYR A 28 -3.99 1.89 -11.87
CA TYR A 28 -2.88 1.65 -10.96
C TYR A 28 -2.78 2.79 -9.95
N CYS A 29 -2.66 2.47 -8.66
CA CYS A 29 -2.48 3.43 -7.57
C CYS A 29 -1.22 3.08 -6.76
N LEU A 30 -0.23 3.97 -6.79
CA LEU A 30 0.98 3.88 -5.98
C LEU A 30 0.71 4.40 -4.56
N VAL A 31 1.01 3.60 -3.55
CA VAL A 31 0.91 3.96 -2.12
C VAL A 31 2.26 3.83 -1.40
N GLY A 32 3.23 3.17 -2.03
CA GLY A 32 4.58 3.05 -1.50
C GLY A 32 5.52 2.42 -2.53
N ALA A 33 6.82 2.57 -2.29
CA ALA A 33 7.86 2.09 -3.20
C ALA A 33 8.94 1.32 -2.42
N VAL A 34 8.56 0.25 -1.71
CA VAL A 34 9.50 -0.50 -0.85
C VAL A 34 10.67 -1.14 -1.63
N ALA A 35 10.51 -1.36 -2.94
CA ALA A 35 11.56 -1.86 -3.82
C ALA A 35 12.31 -0.75 -4.59
N GLY A 36 12.06 0.53 -4.27
CA GLY A 36 12.64 1.69 -4.94
C GLY A 36 11.65 2.45 -5.82
N GLY A 37 11.84 3.77 -5.91
CA GLY A 37 10.94 4.69 -6.65
C GLY A 37 11.24 4.81 -8.14
N ASP A 38 12.43 4.42 -8.58
CA ASP A 38 12.81 4.50 -10.00
C ASP A 38 12.14 3.38 -10.79
N VAL A 39 11.29 3.77 -11.74
CA VAL A 39 10.54 2.83 -12.58
C VAL A 39 10.72 3.16 -14.05
N ARG A 40 10.71 2.13 -14.89
CA ARG A 40 10.65 2.29 -16.35
C ARG A 40 9.20 2.17 -16.79
N PHE A 41 8.75 3.13 -17.59
CA PHE A 41 7.40 3.14 -18.14
C PHE A 41 7.45 3.45 -19.63
N ASP A 42 6.80 2.60 -20.43
CA ASP A 42 6.58 2.88 -21.84
C ASP A 42 5.31 3.75 -22.00
N ALA A 43 5.50 4.99 -22.45
CA ALA A 43 4.42 5.95 -22.64
C ALA A 43 3.36 5.49 -23.66
N TRP A 44 3.70 4.59 -24.60
CA TRP A 44 2.71 4.02 -25.52
C TRP A 44 1.62 3.24 -24.79
N GLY A 45 1.91 2.71 -23.60
CA GLY A 45 0.92 2.04 -22.75
C GLY A 45 -0.21 2.97 -22.26
N LEU A 46 -0.05 4.30 -22.33
CA LEU A 46 -1.11 5.26 -22.01
C LEU A 46 -2.26 5.25 -23.02
N LEU A 47 -2.02 4.82 -24.26
CA LEU A 47 -3.07 4.72 -25.30
C LEU A 47 -4.12 3.65 -24.99
N GLU A 48 -3.85 2.76 -24.03
CA GLU A 48 -4.81 1.76 -23.55
C GLU A 48 -5.79 2.30 -22.49
N ALA A 49 -5.95 3.62 -22.41
CA ALA A 49 -6.83 4.32 -21.47
C ALA A 49 -6.57 3.97 -19.99
N ARG A 50 -5.35 3.53 -19.65
CA ARG A 50 -4.97 3.18 -18.28
C ARG A 50 -4.81 4.46 -17.46
N THR A 51 -5.25 4.42 -16.20
CA THR A 51 -5.00 5.51 -15.23
C THR A 51 -3.85 5.12 -14.32
N LEU A 52 -2.78 5.92 -14.28
CA LEU A 52 -1.71 5.81 -13.28
C LEU A 52 -1.85 6.96 -12.28
N THR A 53 -1.95 6.65 -10.99
CA THR A 53 -2.12 7.65 -9.92
C THR A 53 -1.36 7.25 -8.67
N GLY A 54 -1.36 8.13 -7.67
CA GLY A 54 -0.77 7.90 -6.36
C GLY A 54 -1.74 8.30 -5.25
N TYR A 55 -1.55 7.71 -4.07
CA TYR A 55 -2.25 8.10 -2.84
C TYR A 55 -1.24 8.26 -1.72
N SER A 56 -1.34 9.37 -0.99
CA SER A 56 -0.57 9.63 0.21
C SER A 56 -1.51 9.95 1.36
N THR A 57 -1.15 9.50 2.57
CA THR A 57 -1.81 9.92 3.81
C THR A 57 -1.19 11.17 4.43
N GLU A 58 -0.14 11.73 3.83
CA GLU A 58 0.60 12.87 4.39
C GLU A 58 -0.24 14.16 4.47
N ASP A 59 -1.23 14.30 3.58
CA ASP A 59 -2.15 15.44 3.56
C ASP A 59 -3.43 15.22 4.40
N LEU A 60 -3.55 14.09 5.13
CA LEU A 60 -4.72 13.83 5.97
C LEU A 60 -4.67 14.68 7.23
N ASP A 61 -5.57 15.67 7.32
CA ASP A 61 -5.86 16.36 8.57
C ASP A 61 -6.67 15.48 9.55
N GLY A 62 -6.89 16.00 10.76
CA GLY A 62 -7.61 15.29 11.81
C GLY A 62 -9.09 14.99 11.47
N ASP A 63 -9.73 15.79 10.62
CA ASP A 63 -11.12 15.58 10.23
C ASP A 63 -11.23 14.51 9.14
N ALA A 64 -10.38 14.62 8.12
CA ALA A 64 -10.25 13.64 7.05
C ALA A 64 -9.89 12.26 7.59
N LEU A 65 -8.92 12.18 8.51
CA LEU A 65 -8.54 10.91 9.16
C LEU A 65 -9.70 10.32 9.96
N ARG A 66 -10.45 11.13 10.71
CA ARG A 66 -11.62 10.67 11.48
C ARG A 66 -12.74 10.19 10.57
N ALA A 67 -12.99 10.88 9.46
CA ALA A 67 -13.97 10.47 8.46
C ALA A 67 -13.59 9.13 7.81
N ALA A 68 -12.34 9.00 7.37
CA ALA A 68 -11.82 7.76 6.78
C ALA A 68 -11.88 6.60 7.77
N THR A 69 -11.47 6.82 9.03
CA THR A 69 -11.54 5.80 10.09
C THR A 69 -12.98 5.35 10.34
N ARG A 70 -13.95 6.27 10.42
CA ARG A 70 -15.37 5.90 10.57
C ARG A 70 -15.87 5.07 9.40
N ALA A 71 -15.51 5.46 8.17
CA ALA A 71 -15.88 4.69 6.99
C ALA A 71 -15.29 3.27 7.03
N LEU A 72 -14.02 3.12 7.41
CA LEU A 72 -13.37 1.82 7.56
C LEU A 72 -14.02 0.95 8.64
N LEU A 73 -14.38 1.54 9.79
CA LEU A 73 -15.04 0.83 10.89
C LEU A 73 -16.46 0.38 10.55
N ALA A 74 -17.13 1.05 9.59
CA ALA A 74 -18.43 0.63 9.08
C ALA A 74 -18.34 -0.56 8.11
N LEU A 75 -17.15 -0.89 7.61
CA LEU A 75 -16.94 -2.05 6.75
C LEU A 75 -16.77 -3.32 7.59
N SER A 76 -17.30 -4.44 7.10
CA SER A 76 -16.99 -5.76 7.64
C SER A 76 -15.65 -6.24 7.08
N LEU A 77 -14.55 -5.86 7.75
CA LEU A 77 -13.19 -6.22 7.35
C LEU A 77 -12.70 -7.47 8.11
N PRO A 78 -11.93 -8.35 7.46
CA PRO A 78 -11.33 -9.49 8.14
C PRO A 78 -10.31 -9.02 9.19
N ARG A 79 -10.15 -9.82 10.25
CA ARG A 79 -9.15 -9.55 11.28
C ARG A 79 -7.75 -9.68 10.67
N ILE A 80 -6.94 -8.64 10.82
CA ILE A 80 -5.54 -8.65 10.43
C ILE A 80 -4.72 -9.26 11.58
N ALA A 81 -3.83 -10.20 11.25
CA ALA A 81 -2.87 -10.73 12.21
C ALA A 81 -2.02 -9.60 12.81
N HIS A 82 -1.77 -9.65 14.11
CA HIS A 82 -0.90 -8.68 14.75
C HIS A 82 -0.05 -9.32 15.85
N THR A 83 1.12 -8.72 16.07
CA THR A 83 2.01 -9.03 17.19
C THR A 83 1.99 -7.87 18.15
N ALA A 84 1.71 -8.13 19.43
CA ALA A 84 1.72 -7.11 20.47
C ALA A 84 3.04 -7.16 21.25
N LEU A 85 3.69 -6.01 21.43
CA LEU A 85 4.91 -5.86 22.23
C LEU A 85 4.73 -4.70 23.22
N PRO A 86 5.41 -4.71 24.38
CA PRO A 86 5.49 -3.53 25.23
C PRO A 86 6.08 -2.35 24.46
N LEU A 87 5.67 -1.13 24.78
CA LEU A 87 6.20 0.09 24.18
C LEU A 87 7.72 0.21 24.40
N ALA A 88 8.21 -0.27 25.54
CA ALA A 88 9.64 -0.37 25.85
C ALA A 88 10.44 -1.22 24.83
N ASP A 89 9.77 -2.13 24.11
CA ASP A 89 10.38 -3.01 23.11
C ASP A 89 10.28 -2.45 21.68
N ALA A 90 10.04 -1.14 21.50
CA ALA A 90 9.90 -0.52 20.17
C ALA A 90 11.12 -0.80 19.25
N ALA A 91 12.34 -0.79 19.77
CA ALA A 91 13.53 -1.12 18.98
C ALA A 91 13.49 -2.55 18.45
N ARG A 92 13.04 -3.51 19.27
CA ARG A 92 12.83 -4.90 18.87
C ARG A 92 11.73 -5.00 17.81
N ALA A 93 10.63 -4.26 17.96
CA ALA A 93 9.55 -4.21 16.96
C ALA A 93 10.07 -3.78 15.58
N HIS A 94 10.86 -2.71 15.51
CA HIS A 94 11.47 -2.26 14.26
C HIS A 94 12.43 -3.29 13.67
N ALA A 95 13.26 -3.94 14.50
CA ALA A 95 14.17 -4.97 14.03
C ALA A 95 13.44 -6.20 13.44
N LEU A 96 12.28 -6.58 14.00
CA LEU A 96 11.43 -7.64 13.44
C LEU A 96 10.83 -7.25 12.08
N LEU A 97 10.40 -5.99 11.93
CA LEU A 97 9.87 -5.47 10.66
C LEU A 97 10.93 -5.49 9.56
N GLU A 98 12.15 -5.01 9.88
CA GLU A 98 13.27 -4.97 8.94
C GLU A 98 13.66 -6.37 8.45
N ARG A 99 13.71 -7.34 9.37
CA ARG A 99 13.97 -8.76 9.05
C ARG A 99 12.78 -9.48 8.40
N ARG A 100 11.66 -8.80 8.18
CA ARG A 100 10.41 -9.36 7.62
C ARG A 100 9.87 -10.55 8.43
N GLU A 101 10.08 -10.55 9.74
CA GLU A 101 9.64 -11.60 10.67
C GLU A 101 8.22 -11.36 11.19
N VAL A 102 7.63 -10.20 10.90
CA VAL A 102 6.25 -9.86 11.29
C VAL A 102 5.27 -10.26 10.19
N LYS A 103 4.24 -11.03 10.56
CA LYS A 103 3.05 -11.21 9.73
C LYS A 103 1.97 -10.21 10.18
N GLY A 104 1.58 -9.31 9.29
CA GLY A 104 0.54 -8.30 9.55
C GLY A 104 1.09 -7.05 10.24
N ARG A 105 0.51 -6.66 11.38
CA ARG A 105 0.84 -5.40 12.08
C ARG A 105 1.58 -5.64 13.40
N VAL A 106 2.44 -4.71 13.80
CA VAL A 106 2.93 -4.63 15.19
C VAL A 106 2.11 -3.61 15.96
N VAL A 107 1.70 -3.96 17.17
CA VAL A 107 1.00 -3.07 18.10
C VAL A 107 1.87 -2.88 19.34
N LEU A 108 2.19 -1.64 19.69
CA LEU A 108 2.92 -1.31 20.91
C LEU A 108 1.91 -1.00 22.02
N ARG A 109 2.05 -1.69 23.15
CA ARG A 109 1.19 -1.54 24.32
C ARG A 109 1.91 -0.67 25.37
N PRO A 110 1.25 0.37 25.93
CA PRO A 110 1.81 1.18 27.00
C PRO A 110 2.25 0.34 28.20
#